data_AF-A0A7C5Z6D6-F1
#
_entry.id   AF-A0A7C5Z6D6-F1
#
_cell.length_a   1.000
_cell.length_b   1.000
_cell.length_c   1.000
_cell.angle_alpha   90.00
_cell.angle_beta   90.00
_cell.angle_gamma   90.00
#
_symmetry.space_group_name_H-M   'P 1'
#
loop_
_entity.id
_entity.type
_entity.pdbx_description
1 polymer ?
#
loop_
_entity_poly.entity_id
_entity_poly.type
_entity_poly.pdbx_seq_one_letter_code
_entity_poly.pdbx_strand_id
1 'polypeptide(L)'
;MNSKWIKLLAVILVLAVAAGCSKKSTGPSKDEMPEFNGPNVQVPAALTANAGDPQVDYAIQLAEAFGQMGGFSDWMEPPTRPVGKTMGDDVWEETWTDEDGVSITLRVQETSTQITWQLILSGDLGDGLIVNNFTILSAMEKKDGSEGYLKIYDPESGEEFFVWAWTSDSTGLNVTFNFAGDFWEIKGRYNNDGSGWLEEYWEGALTFKIVWTAAGTGEWWTYNNGVQTDHGTFP
;
A
#
# COMPACT_ATOMS: atom_id res chain seq x y z
N MET A 1 10.41 19.03 7.39
CA MET A 1 10.55 17.76 6.65
C MET A 1 12.04 17.48 6.46
N ASN A 2 12.55 16.41 7.07
CA ASN A 2 13.97 16.04 7.00
C ASN A 2 14.40 15.79 5.53
N SER A 3 15.63 16.13 5.12
CA SER A 3 16.03 16.03 3.70
C SER A 3 15.92 14.61 3.14
N LYS A 4 16.02 13.59 4.00
CA LYS A 4 15.77 12.17 3.70
C LYS A 4 14.38 11.90 3.10
N TRP A 5 13.35 12.59 3.59
CA TRP A 5 11.97 12.39 3.14
C TRP A 5 11.69 13.01 1.77
N ILE A 6 12.35 14.13 1.47
CA ILE A 6 12.26 14.78 0.15
C ILE A 6 12.94 13.90 -0.91
N LYS A 7 14.04 13.22 -0.55
CA LYS A 7 14.79 12.32 -1.43
C LYS A 7 13.99 11.09 -1.84
N LEU A 8 13.31 10.44 -0.90
CA LEU A 8 12.51 9.27 -1.28
C LEU A 8 11.26 9.65 -2.08
N LEU A 9 10.64 10.79 -1.77
CA LEU A 9 9.56 11.33 -2.62
C LEU A 9 10.04 11.60 -4.06
N ALA A 10 11.30 11.99 -4.27
CA ALA A 10 11.87 12.14 -5.60
C ALA A 10 12.06 10.80 -6.33
N VAL A 11 12.54 9.75 -5.63
CA VAL A 11 12.64 8.39 -6.20
C VAL A 11 11.25 7.81 -6.54
N ILE A 12 10.26 8.05 -5.67
CA ILE A 12 8.85 7.70 -5.90
C ILE A 12 8.28 8.44 -7.13
N LEU A 13 8.64 9.71 -7.31
CA LEU A 13 8.19 10.53 -8.44
C LEU A 13 8.78 10.04 -9.78
N VAL A 14 10.03 9.58 -9.80
CA VAL A 14 10.67 9.00 -11.00
C VAL A 14 9.95 7.72 -11.46
N LEU A 15 9.50 6.87 -10.53
CA LEU A 15 8.73 5.66 -10.85
C LEU A 15 7.34 5.96 -11.45
N ALA A 16 6.69 7.05 -11.03
CA ALA A 16 5.37 7.43 -11.53
C ALA A 16 5.38 7.91 -13.00
N VAL A 17 6.52 8.39 -13.51
CA VAL A 17 6.63 8.87 -14.91
C VAL A 17 6.80 7.69 -15.87
N ALA A 18 7.39 6.57 -15.43
CA ALA A 18 7.58 5.38 -16.26
C ALA A 18 6.29 4.57 -16.51
N ALA A 19 5.28 4.68 -15.65
CA ALA A 19 3.99 3.98 -15.79
C ALA A 19 3.02 4.65 -16.80
N GLY A 20 3.38 5.82 -17.36
CA GLY A 20 2.45 6.73 -18.04
C GLY A 20 1.99 6.37 -19.46
N CYS A 21 2.41 5.26 -20.07
CA CYS A 21 1.96 4.87 -21.41
C CYS A 21 2.10 3.36 -21.70
N SER A 22 1.11 2.55 -21.32
CA SER A 22 0.88 1.27 -22.02
C SER A 22 -0.62 1.02 -22.23
N LYS A 23 -0.97 0.61 -23.45
CA LYS A 23 -2.36 0.34 -23.85
C LYS A 23 -2.78 -1.00 -23.26
N LYS A 24 -3.86 -1.01 -22.48
CA LYS A 24 -4.45 -2.23 -21.90
C LYS A 24 -4.73 -3.27 -22.99
N SER A 25 -4.08 -4.43 -22.89
CA SER A 25 -4.35 -5.63 -23.68
C SER A 25 -5.72 -6.22 -23.34
N THR A 26 -6.42 -6.76 -24.33
CA THR A 26 -7.78 -7.29 -24.20
C THR A 26 -7.78 -8.72 -23.63
N GLY A 27 -8.03 -8.82 -22.32
CA GLY A 27 -8.50 -10.03 -21.62
C GLY A 27 -7.39 -10.98 -21.13
N PRO A 28 -7.56 -11.61 -19.95
CA PRO A 28 -6.53 -12.45 -19.35
C PRO A 28 -6.40 -13.79 -20.09
N SER A 29 -5.28 -14.00 -20.77
CA SER A 29 -4.82 -15.34 -21.17
C SER A 29 -4.16 -16.06 -19.98
N LYS A 30 -4.21 -17.39 -19.96
CA LYS A 30 -3.68 -18.24 -18.86
C LYS A 30 -2.15 -18.13 -18.66
N ASP A 31 -1.45 -17.44 -19.56
CA ASP A 31 -0.01 -17.27 -19.56
C ASP A 31 0.43 -15.85 -19.14
N GLU A 32 -0.52 -14.98 -18.79
CA GLU A 32 -0.25 -13.62 -18.34
C GLU A 32 0.23 -13.56 -16.90
N MET A 33 1.18 -12.66 -16.67
CA MET A 33 1.68 -12.33 -15.35
C MET A 33 0.54 -11.83 -14.44
N PRO A 34 0.38 -12.37 -13.22
CA PRO A 34 -0.63 -11.89 -12.27
C PRO A 34 -0.43 -10.42 -11.90
N GLU A 35 -1.53 -9.69 -11.82
CA GLU A 35 -1.57 -8.31 -11.31
C GLU A 35 -1.69 -8.30 -9.78
N PHE A 36 -0.95 -7.42 -9.13
CA PHE A 36 -1.20 -7.09 -7.73
C PHE A 36 -2.38 -6.11 -7.64
N ASN A 37 -3.38 -6.41 -6.82
CA ASN A 37 -4.57 -5.56 -6.69
C ASN A 37 -4.83 -5.09 -5.26
N GLY A 38 -4.32 -5.82 -4.25
CA GLY A 38 -4.56 -5.49 -2.84
C GLY A 38 -6.06 -5.44 -2.48
N PRO A 39 -6.40 -5.10 -1.22
CA PRO A 39 -7.78 -4.97 -0.81
C PRO A 39 -8.33 -3.62 -1.28
N ASN A 40 -9.52 -3.66 -1.88
CA ASN A 40 -10.25 -2.44 -2.20
C ASN A 40 -10.92 -1.87 -0.93
N VAL A 41 -10.19 -1.02 -0.21
CA VAL A 41 -10.72 -0.33 0.98
C VAL A 41 -11.56 0.86 0.54
N GLN A 42 -12.87 0.78 0.78
CA GLN A 42 -13.81 1.86 0.51
C GLN A 42 -14.13 2.60 1.80
N VAL A 43 -14.30 3.92 1.72
CA VAL A 43 -14.77 4.70 2.88
C VAL A 43 -16.18 4.21 3.25
N PRO A 44 -16.41 3.80 4.52
CA PRO A 44 -17.71 3.33 4.96
C PRO A 44 -18.79 4.40 4.77
N ALA A 45 -19.95 3.99 4.25
CA ALA A 45 -21.11 4.86 4.12
C ALA A 45 -21.56 5.46 5.47
N ALA A 46 -21.33 4.72 6.57
CA ALA A 46 -21.57 5.18 7.93
C ALA A 46 -20.77 6.44 8.30
N LEU A 47 -19.52 6.54 7.84
CA LEU A 47 -18.68 7.73 8.06
C LEU A 47 -19.08 8.86 7.11
N THR A 48 -19.27 8.57 5.82
CA THR A 48 -19.61 9.62 4.84
C THR A 48 -20.96 10.27 5.06
N ALA A 49 -21.91 9.57 5.71
CA ALA A 49 -23.18 10.15 6.16
C ALA A 49 -23.02 11.28 7.19
N ASN A 50 -21.86 11.33 7.86
CA ASN A 50 -21.52 12.28 8.91
C ASN A 50 -20.40 13.26 8.50
N ALA A 51 -20.14 13.38 7.19
CA ALA A 51 -19.20 14.38 6.67
C ALA A 51 -19.59 15.80 7.13
N GLY A 52 -18.58 16.61 7.46
CA GLY A 52 -18.74 17.94 8.05
C GLY A 52 -18.51 17.99 9.58
N ASP A 53 -18.50 16.85 10.27
CA ASP A 53 -17.85 16.75 11.58
C ASP A 53 -16.32 16.68 11.35
N PRO A 54 -15.50 17.57 11.94
CA PRO A 54 -14.07 17.64 11.62
C PRO A 54 -13.29 16.35 11.90
N GLN A 55 -13.69 15.58 12.92
CA GLN A 55 -13.03 14.35 13.32
C GLN A 55 -13.48 13.17 12.43
N VAL A 56 -14.74 13.18 11.99
CA VAL A 56 -15.21 12.25 10.96
C VAL A 56 -14.54 12.54 9.62
N ASP A 57 -14.43 13.82 9.22
CA ASP A 57 -13.74 14.23 7.98
C ASP A 57 -12.26 13.84 8.01
N TYR A 58 -11.61 13.90 9.17
CA TYR A 58 -10.25 13.41 9.34
C TYR A 58 -10.18 11.89 9.15
N ALA A 59 -11.10 11.14 9.77
CA ALA A 59 -11.18 9.69 9.61
C ALA A 59 -11.45 9.26 8.15
N ILE A 60 -12.28 10.01 7.42
CA ILE A 60 -12.54 9.78 6.00
C ILE A 60 -11.23 9.92 5.21
N GLN A 61 -10.44 10.97 5.44
CA GLN A 61 -9.14 11.14 4.77
C GLN A 61 -8.17 9.99 5.06
N LEU A 62 -8.11 9.50 6.30
CA LEU A 62 -7.30 8.33 6.66
C LEU A 62 -7.80 7.06 5.95
N ALA A 63 -9.12 6.87 5.86
CA ALA A 63 -9.72 5.74 5.14
C ALA A 63 -9.45 5.81 3.63
N GLU A 64 -9.53 6.99 3.03
CA GLU A 64 -9.21 7.24 1.63
C GLU A 64 -7.74 6.93 1.33
N ALA A 65 -6.83 7.22 2.26
CA ALA A 65 -5.43 6.86 2.11
C ALA A 65 -5.26 5.35 1.87
N PHE A 66 -5.98 4.48 2.59
CA PHE A 66 -5.97 3.04 2.32
C PHE A 66 -6.48 2.69 0.92
N GLY A 67 -7.54 3.35 0.46
CA GLY A 67 -8.09 3.13 -0.88
C GLY A 67 -7.15 3.55 -2.02
N GLN A 68 -6.33 4.58 -1.79
CA GLN A 68 -5.34 5.05 -2.76
C GLN A 68 -4.13 4.11 -2.91
N MET A 69 -3.91 3.21 -1.96
CA MET A 69 -2.77 2.27 -2.01
C MET A 69 -2.87 1.29 -3.20
N GLY A 70 -4.06 1.12 -3.77
CA GLY A 70 -4.24 0.42 -5.05
C GLY A 70 -3.36 1.00 -6.17
N GLY A 71 -3.04 2.30 -6.15
CA GLY A 71 -2.18 2.91 -7.17
C GLY A 71 -0.74 2.38 -7.21
N PHE A 72 -0.28 1.66 -6.18
CA PHE A 72 1.03 0.99 -6.22
C PHE A 72 1.06 -0.23 -7.15
N SER A 73 -0.10 -0.76 -7.57
CA SER A 73 -0.16 -1.79 -8.61
C SER A 73 0.50 -1.30 -9.91
N ASP A 74 0.34 -0.02 -10.23
CA ASP A 74 0.83 0.58 -11.47
C ASP A 74 2.37 0.56 -11.53
N TRP A 75 3.05 0.51 -10.38
CA TRP A 75 4.51 0.42 -10.33
C TRP A 75 5.02 -1.01 -10.62
N MET A 76 4.13 -1.99 -10.54
CA MET A 76 4.38 -3.38 -10.88
C MET A 76 3.81 -3.73 -12.27
N GLU A 77 3.51 -2.74 -13.11
CA GLU A 77 3.15 -2.95 -14.50
C GLU A 77 4.36 -2.72 -15.42
N PRO A 78 4.89 -3.77 -16.08
CA PRO A 78 5.96 -3.60 -17.04
C PRO A 78 5.44 -2.88 -18.31
N PRO A 79 6.30 -2.14 -19.04
CA PRO A 79 5.92 -1.46 -20.29
C PRO A 79 5.35 -2.41 -21.34
N THR A 80 5.89 -3.64 -21.36
CA THR A 80 5.40 -4.78 -22.12
C THR A 80 5.05 -5.89 -21.15
N ARG A 81 3.78 -6.35 -21.16
CA ARG A 81 3.42 -7.53 -20.38
C ARG A 81 4.04 -8.77 -21.04
N PRO A 82 4.97 -9.47 -20.38
CA PRO A 82 5.54 -10.68 -20.94
C PRO A 82 4.44 -11.72 -21.09
N VAL A 83 4.42 -12.38 -22.26
CA VAL A 83 3.54 -13.52 -22.53
C VAL A 83 4.40 -14.78 -22.40
N GLY A 84 4.08 -15.61 -21.41
CA GLY A 84 4.78 -16.87 -21.15
C GLY A 84 5.72 -16.82 -19.93
N LYS A 85 5.81 -17.96 -19.24
CA LYS A 85 6.66 -18.18 -18.06
C LYS A 85 8.10 -18.41 -18.48
N THR A 86 9.04 -17.75 -17.82
CA THR A 86 10.46 -18.03 -18.01
C THR A 86 10.82 -19.23 -17.14
N MET A 87 11.05 -20.39 -17.78
CA MET A 87 11.54 -21.65 -17.18
C MET A 87 10.67 -22.28 -16.09
N GLY A 88 9.97 -23.39 -16.40
CA GLY A 88 9.70 -24.58 -15.54
C GLY A 88 9.01 -24.44 -14.17
N ASP A 89 9.13 -23.28 -13.54
CA ASP A 89 8.69 -22.84 -12.25
C ASP A 89 7.67 -21.72 -12.54
N ASP A 90 6.64 -21.57 -11.72
CA ASP A 90 5.58 -20.58 -11.88
C ASP A 90 6.09 -19.13 -11.62
N VAL A 91 7.06 -18.69 -12.42
CA VAL A 91 7.80 -17.45 -12.32
C VAL A 91 7.70 -16.68 -13.64
N TRP A 92 7.42 -15.40 -13.53
CA TRP A 92 7.53 -14.42 -14.61
C TRP A 92 8.61 -13.41 -14.22
N GLU A 93 9.44 -13.03 -15.18
CA GLU A 93 10.47 -12.03 -14.97
C GLU A 93 10.56 -11.17 -16.24
N GLU A 94 10.47 -9.85 -16.06
CA GLU A 94 10.65 -8.87 -17.13
C GLU A 94 11.64 -7.81 -16.65
N THR A 95 12.58 -7.44 -17.53
CA THR A 95 13.55 -6.37 -17.25
C THR A 95 13.46 -5.31 -18.33
N TRP A 96 13.35 -4.05 -17.91
CA TRP A 96 13.42 -2.89 -18.77
C TRP A 96 14.39 -1.85 -18.20
N THR A 97 14.63 -0.80 -18.96
CA THR A 97 15.49 0.32 -18.54
C THR A 97 14.66 1.59 -18.64
N ASP A 98 14.76 2.45 -17.63
CA ASP A 98 14.14 3.78 -17.69
C ASP A 98 14.95 4.75 -18.56
N GLU A 99 14.50 5.99 -18.66
CA GLU A 99 15.14 7.03 -19.48
C GLU A 99 16.54 7.42 -18.95
N ASP A 100 16.80 7.22 -17.66
CA ASP A 100 18.05 7.57 -16.98
C ASP A 100 19.07 6.41 -16.98
N GLY A 101 18.70 5.25 -17.51
CA GLY A 101 19.59 4.09 -17.63
C GLY A 101 19.54 3.13 -16.43
N VAL A 102 18.58 3.30 -15.50
CA VAL A 102 18.34 2.37 -14.40
C VAL A 102 17.64 1.14 -14.92
N SER A 103 18.21 -0.03 -14.66
CA SER A 103 17.58 -1.31 -14.96
C SER A 103 16.55 -1.63 -13.89
N ILE A 104 15.32 -1.92 -14.34
CA ILE A 104 14.18 -2.28 -13.51
C ILE A 104 13.77 -3.70 -13.87
N THR A 105 13.77 -4.59 -12.89
CA THR A 105 13.33 -5.99 -13.06
C THR A 105 12.11 -6.24 -12.19
N LEU A 106 10.99 -6.61 -12.81
CA LEU A 106 9.83 -7.14 -12.11
C LEU A 106 9.89 -8.65 -12.12
N ARG A 107 9.85 -9.26 -10.94
CA ARG A 107 9.76 -10.70 -10.75
C ARG A 107 8.47 -11.05 -10.02
N VAL A 108 7.69 -11.94 -10.62
CA VAL A 108 6.44 -12.46 -10.06
C VAL A 108 6.57 -13.96 -9.90
N GLN A 109 6.25 -14.47 -8.72
CA GLN A 109 6.25 -15.90 -8.42
C GLN A 109 4.88 -16.31 -7.87
N GLU A 110 4.30 -17.33 -8.48
CA GLU A 110 3.05 -17.93 -8.05
C GLU A 110 3.34 -19.31 -7.44
N THR A 111 2.64 -19.65 -6.37
CA THR A 111 2.68 -20.96 -5.73
C THR A 111 1.26 -21.52 -5.64
N SER A 112 1.07 -22.67 -4.99
CA SER A 112 -0.27 -23.18 -4.73
C SER A 112 -1.09 -22.30 -3.78
N THR A 113 -0.45 -21.50 -2.92
CA THR A 113 -1.12 -20.76 -1.83
C THR A 113 -1.04 -19.25 -1.95
N GLN A 114 -0.03 -18.70 -2.64
CA GLN A 114 0.23 -17.27 -2.69
C GLN A 114 0.89 -16.84 -4.00
N ILE A 115 0.84 -15.55 -4.26
CA ILE A 115 1.59 -14.86 -5.32
C ILE A 115 2.49 -13.81 -4.65
N THR A 116 3.70 -13.64 -5.15
CA THR A 116 4.65 -12.63 -4.68
C THR A 116 5.21 -11.82 -5.84
N TRP A 117 5.39 -10.52 -5.62
CA TRP A 117 5.97 -9.58 -6.58
C TRP A 117 7.21 -8.92 -5.98
N GLN A 118 8.22 -8.70 -6.80
CA GLN A 118 9.42 -7.95 -6.44
C GLN A 118 9.79 -7.02 -7.58
N LEU A 119 9.96 -5.72 -7.27
CA LEU A 119 10.56 -4.75 -8.17
C LEU A 119 12.01 -4.52 -7.74
N ILE A 120 12.94 -4.75 -8.65
CA ILE A 120 14.38 -4.79 -8.39
C ILE A 120 15.06 -3.74 -9.26
N LEU A 121 15.92 -2.91 -8.67
CA LEU A 121 16.64 -1.83 -9.33
C LEU A 121 18.14 -2.11 -9.39
N SER A 122 18.75 -1.80 -10.52
CA SER A 122 20.20 -1.74 -10.70
C SER A 122 20.57 -0.50 -11.52
N GLY A 123 21.37 0.39 -10.96
CA GLY A 123 21.73 1.64 -11.62
C GLY A 123 22.04 2.77 -10.65
N ASP A 124 22.25 3.96 -11.20
CA ASP A 124 22.39 5.20 -10.44
C ASP A 124 21.00 5.82 -10.24
N LEU A 125 20.53 5.91 -8.99
CA LEU A 125 19.23 6.50 -8.64
C LEU A 125 19.29 8.02 -8.45
N GLY A 126 20.42 8.65 -8.82
CA GLY A 126 20.68 10.06 -8.63
C GLY A 126 21.49 10.35 -7.36
N ASP A 127 22.09 11.55 -7.31
CA ASP A 127 22.93 12.03 -6.20
C ASP A 127 24.08 11.08 -5.78
N GLY A 128 24.52 10.21 -6.70
CA GLY A 128 25.57 9.22 -6.47
C GLY A 128 25.12 7.96 -5.72
N LEU A 129 23.80 7.76 -5.55
CA LEU A 129 23.24 6.54 -4.98
C LEU A 129 23.18 5.44 -6.04
N ILE A 130 24.22 4.60 -6.05
CA ILE A 130 24.30 3.45 -6.97
C ILE A 130 23.80 2.20 -6.24
N VAL A 131 22.81 1.54 -6.82
CA VAL A 131 22.26 0.27 -6.33
C VAL A 131 22.55 -0.86 -7.31
N ASN A 132 22.66 -2.09 -6.80
CA ASN A 132 22.85 -3.30 -7.59
C ASN A 132 21.92 -4.39 -7.08
N ASN A 133 20.95 -4.79 -7.91
CA ASN A 133 19.90 -5.75 -7.61
C ASN A 133 19.15 -5.45 -6.28
N PHE A 134 18.84 -4.18 -6.05
CA PHE A 134 18.13 -3.75 -4.85
C PHE A 134 16.62 -3.90 -5.00
N THR A 135 15.96 -4.64 -4.10
CA THR A 135 14.50 -4.73 -4.09
C THR A 135 13.91 -3.45 -3.52
N ILE A 136 13.39 -2.57 -4.38
CA ILE A 136 12.73 -1.33 -3.97
C ILE A 136 11.31 -1.60 -3.46
N LEU A 137 10.64 -2.60 -4.01
CA LEU A 137 9.26 -2.95 -3.67
C LEU A 137 9.10 -4.46 -3.59
N SER A 138 8.39 -4.93 -2.56
CA SER A 138 7.96 -6.33 -2.46
C SER A 138 6.50 -6.41 -2.08
N ALA A 139 5.73 -7.30 -2.72
CA ALA A 139 4.34 -7.54 -2.36
C ALA A 139 4.04 -9.04 -2.29
N MET A 140 2.99 -9.40 -1.56
CA MET A 140 2.48 -10.76 -1.46
C MET A 140 0.97 -10.73 -1.28
N GLU A 141 0.29 -11.70 -1.89
CA GLU A 141 -1.13 -11.93 -1.69
C GLU A 141 -1.40 -13.44 -1.61
N LYS A 142 -2.10 -13.87 -0.56
CA LYS A 142 -2.63 -15.23 -0.52
C LYS A 142 -3.76 -15.38 -1.53
N LYS A 143 -3.79 -16.52 -2.22
CA LYS A 143 -4.82 -16.82 -3.22
C LYS A 143 -6.24 -16.96 -2.66
N ASP A 144 -6.37 -17.18 -1.36
CA ASP A 144 -7.65 -17.18 -0.66
C ASP A 144 -8.10 -15.77 -0.21
N GLY A 145 -7.29 -14.73 -0.47
CA GLY A 145 -7.53 -13.35 -0.09
C GLY A 145 -7.46 -13.08 1.41
N SER A 146 -7.02 -14.06 2.22
CA SER A 146 -7.02 -13.92 3.69
C SER A 146 -5.94 -13.00 4.22
N GLU A 147 -4.86 -12.77 3.47
CA GLU A 147 -3.82 -11.82 3.86
C GLU A 147 -3.00 -11.36 2.64
N GLY A 148 -2.31 -10.24 2.84
CA GLY A 148 -1.30 -9.79 1.92
C GLY A 148 -0.59 -8.55 2.44
N TYR A 149 0.41 -8.11 1.69
CA TYR A 149 1.14 -6.88 1.97
C TYR A 149 1.78 -6.30 0.71
N LEU A 150 2.16 -5.03 0.82
CA LEU A 150 3.10 -4.31 -0.02
C LEU A 150 4.10 -3.58 0.87
N LYS A 151 5.37 -3.65 0.51
CA LYS A 151 6.47 -2.99 1.21
C LYS A 151 7.30 -2.20 0.20
N ILE A 152 7.70 -1.00 0.59
CA ILE A 152 8.68 -0.19 -0.13
C ILE A 152 9.88 -0.01 0.79
N TYR A 153 11.08 -0.20 0.26
CA TYR A 153 12.33 -0.11 1.00
C TYR A 153 13.05 1.20 0.66
N ASP A 154 13.79 1.74 1.63
CA ASP A 154 14.67 2.87 1.38
C ASP A 154 16.01 2.36 0.79
N PRO A 155 16.42 2.79 -0.42
CA PRO A 155 17.67 2.34 -1.03
C PRO A 155 18.94 2.82 -0.31
N GLU A 156 18.89 3.87 0.52
CA GLU A 156 20.06 4.31 1.31
C GLU A 156 20.31 3.40 2.53
N SER A 157 19.24 2.94 3.20
CA SER A 157 19.33 2.16 4.44
C SER A 157 19.05 0.67 4.27
N GLY A 158 18.28 0.29 3.25
CA GLY A 158 17.71 -1.04 3.06
C GLY A 158 16.53 -1.35 3.99
N GLU A 159 16.09 -0.40 4.81
CA GLU A 159 15.00 -0.58 5.77
C GLU A 159 13.62 -0.39 5.11
N GLU A 160 12.58 -0.94 5.76
CA GLU A 160 11.19 -0.73 5.34
C GLU A 160 10.80 0.74 5.53
N PHE A 161 10.61 1.42 4.40
CA PHE A 161 10.14 2.80 4.40
C PHE A 161 8.62 2.87 4.49
N PHE A 162 7.94 1.91 3.89
CA PHE A 162 6.49 1.89 3.85
C PHE A 162 6.02 0.44 3.87
N VAL A 163 4.96 0.19 4.63
CA VAL A 163 4.28 -1.11 4.67
C VAL A 163 2.78 -0.89 4.64
N TRP A 164 2.12 -1.49 3.65
CA TRP A 164 0.68 -1.66 3.63
C TRP A 164 0.38 -3.15 3.78
N ALA A 165 -0.36 -3.53 4.80
CA ALA A 165 -0.68 -4.93 5.08
C ALA A 165 -2.15 -5.10 5.41
N TRP A 166 -2.68 -6.29 5.14
CA TRP A 166 -4.05 -6.61 5.47
C TRP A 166 -4.24 -8.08 5.85
N THR A 167 -5.31 -8.32 6.59
CA THR A 167 -5.85 -9.66 6.84
C THR A 167 -7.36 -9.61 6.71
N SER A 168 -7.95 -10.59 6.08
CA SER A 168 -9.39 -10.77 5.96
C SER A 168 -9.83 -12.02 6.72
N ASP A 169 -10.91 -11.89 7.47
CA ASP A 169 -11.54 -12.99 8.21
C ASP A 169 -13.06 -12.99 7.97
N SER A 170 -13.76 -13.95 8.59
CA SER A 170 -15.23 -14.09 8.42
C SER A 170 -16.03 -12.87 8.89
N THR A 171 -15.42 -12.00 9.69
CA THR A 171 -16.06 -10.83 10.30
C THR A 171 -15.68 -9.52 9.61
N GLY A 172 -14.63 -9.49 8.79
CA GLY A 172 -14.23 -8.29 8.06
C GLY A 172 -12.74 -8.22 7.72
N LEU A 173 -12.30 -7.02 7.37
CA LEU A 173 -10.95 -6.69 6.92
C LEU A 173 -10.21 -5.89 8.01
N ASN A 174 -9.00 -6.31 8.36
CA ASN A 174 -8.02 -5.46 9.05
C ASN A 174 -7.02 -4.93 8.03
N VAL A 175 -6.67 -3.66 8.16
CA VAL A 175 -5.67 -2.99 7.32
C VAL A 175 -4.70 -2.25 8.22
N THR A 176 -3.43 -2.25 7.86
CA THR A 176 -2.38 -1.49 8.53
C THR A 176 -1.52 -0.78 7.49
N PHE A 177 -1.21 0.47 7.78
CA PHE A 177 -0.28 1.30 7.06
C PHE A 177 0.82 1.71 8.05
N ASN A 178 2.07 1.55 7.65
CA ASN A 178 3.24 1.93 8.45
C ASN A 178 4.22 2.70 7.58
N PHE A 179 4.77 3.78 8.13
CA PHE A 179 5.71 4.67 7.46
C PHE A 179 6.97 4.86 8.30
N ALA A 180 8.12 4.58 7.69
CA ALA A 180 9.48 4.53 8.21
C ALA A 180 9.60 3.98 9.63
N GLY A 181 9.49 2.66 9.79
CA GLY A 181 9.73 1.98 11.06
C GLY A 181 8.84 2.49 12.20
N ASP A 182 7.54 2.56 11.95
CA ASP A 182 6.48 2.92 12.92
C ASP A 182 6.49 4.40 13.36
N PHE A 183 7.16 5.28 12.63
CA PHE A 183 7.08 6.73 12.87
C PHE A 183 5.65 7.25 12.71
N TRP A 184 4.93 6.75 11.71
CA TRP A 184 3.50 6.99 11.52
C TRP A 184 2.80 5.71 11.12
N GLU A 185 1.77 5.33 11.87
CA GLU A 185 1.00 4.11 11.66
C GLU A 185 -0.50 4.42 11.65
N ILE A 186 -1.24 3.79 10.74
CA ILE A 186 -2.70 3.80 10.73
C ILE A 186 -3.17 2.35 10.73
N LYS A 187 -4.08 2.03 11.65
CA LYS A 187 -4.74 0.73 11.73
C LYS A 187 -6.24 0.90 11.51
N GLY A 188 -6.85 0.02 10.75
CA GLY A 188 -8.29 0.04 10.49
C GLY A 188 -8.91 -1.34 10.54
N ARG A 189 -10.12 -1.41 11.08
CA ARG A 189 -11.03 -2.56 10.97
C ARG A 189 -12.30 -2.15 10.26
N TYR A 190 -12.64 -2.92 9.24
CA TYR A 190 -13.85 -2.75 8.45
C TYR A 190 -14.66 -4.03 8.53
N ASN A 191 -15.71 -4.03 9.34
CA ASN A 191 -16.57 -5.20 9.51
C ASN A 191 -17.55 -5.34 8.34
N ASN A 192 -17.98 -6.58 8.07
CA ASN A 192 -18.92 -6.88 6.98
C ASN A 192 -20.31 -6.25 7.17
N ASP A 193 -20.67 -5.86 8.38
CA ASP A 193 -21.92 -5.15 8.68
C ASP A 193 -21.82 -3.63 8.47
N GLY A 194 -20.65 -3.11 8.07
CA GLY A 194 -20.38 -1.69 7.87
C GLY A 194 -19.93 -0.94 9.13
N SER A 195 -19.85 -1.60 10.29
CA SER A 195 -19.20 -1.06 11.50
C SER A 195 -17.68 -1.15 11.41
N GLY A 196 -16.96 -0.50 12.32
CA GLY A 196 -15.52 -0.59 12.33
C GLY A 196 -14.84 0.40 13.25
N TRP A 197 -13.53 0.49 13.09
CA TRP A 197 -12.70 1.44 13.80
C TRP A 197 -11.46 1.83 13.00
N LEU A 198 -10.92 3.00 13.31
CA LEU A 198 -9.63 3.50 12.84
C LEU A 198 -8.83 4.02 14.02
N GLU A 199 -7.53 3.76 13.99
CA GLU A 199 -6.56 4.24 14.97
C GLU A 199 -5.34 4.79 14.24
N GLU A 200 -4.83 5.93 14.71
CA GLU A 200 -3.61 6.54 14.23
C GLU A 200 -2.60 6.59 15.37
N TYR A 201 -1.35 6.24 15.06
CA TYR A 201 -0.23 6.32 15.97
C TYR A 201 0.88 7.16 15.36
N TRP A 202 1.52 7.94 16.22
CA TRP A 202 2.73 8.71 15.90
C TRP A 202 3.84 8.32 16.87
N GLU A 203 4.98 7.88 16.34
CA GLU A 203 6.11 7.36 17.13
C GLU A 203 5.65 6.31 18.17
N GLY A 204 4.72 5.44 17.77
CA GLY A 204 4.13 4.39 18.62
C GLY A 204 3.09 4.85 19.66
N ALA A 205 2.80 6.15 19.76
CA ALA A 205 1.76 6.68 20.64
C ALA A 205 0.45 6.90 19.88
N LEU A 206 -0.67 6.40 20.41
CA LEU A 206 -2.01 6.66 19.86
C LEU A 206 -2.26 8.18 19.86
N THR A 207 -2.67 8.73 18.71
CA THR A 207 -3.00 10.15 18.50
C THR A 207 -4.47 10.37 18.15
N PHE A 208 -5.07 9.42 17.46
CA PHE A 208 -6.48 9.49 17.06
C PHE A 208 -7.12 8.10 17.08
N LYS A 209 -8.38 8.06 17.49
CA LYS A 209 -9.22 6.86 17.41
C LYS A 209 -10.63 7.25 17.02
N ILE A 210 -11.26 6.46 16.17
CA ILE A 210 -12.69 6.55 15.88
C ILE A 210 -13.28 5.16 15.80
N VAL A 211 -14.49 4.99 16.30
CA VAL A 211 -15.30 3.78 16.15
C VAL A 211 -16.64 4.18 15.58
N TRP A 212 -17.18 3.37 14.67
CA TRP A 212 -18.50 3.58 14.10
C TRP A 212 -19.30 2.29 14.08
N THR A 213 -20.60 2.45 14.14
CA THR A 213 -21.59 1.38 14.04
C THR A 213 -22.09 1.26 12.61
N ALA A 214 -22.74 0.13 12.30
CA ALA A 214 -23.44 -0.06 11.03
C ALA A 214 -24.55 0.98 10.78
N ALA A 215 -25.05 1.63 11.84
CA ALA A 215 -26.14 2.60 11.77
C ALA A 215 -25.68 4.03 11.43
N GLY A 216 -24.37 4.29 11.30
CA GLY A 216 -23.84 5.64 11.09
C GLY A 216 -23.31 6.30 12.36
N THR A 217 -23.86 5.95 13.53
CA THR A 217 -23.41 6.53 14.82
C THR A 217 -22.01 6.07 15.22
N GLY A 218 -21.31 6.88 16.01
CA GLY A 218 -20.01 6.50 16.55
C GLY A 218 -19.43 7.47 17.56
N GLU A 219 -18.18 7.20 17.93
CA GLU A 219 -17.41 7.97 18.89
C GLU A 219 -15.98 8.16 18.38
N TRP A 220 -15.36 9.29 18.75
CA TRP A 220 -13.97 9.59 18.44
C TRP A 220 -13.22 10.09 19.67
N TRP A 221 -11.90 9.90 19.67
CA TRP A 221 -10.99 10.36 20.71
C TRP A 221 -9.73 10.95 20.07
N THR A 222 -9.23 12.03 20.65
CA THR A 222 -7.91 12.55 20.33
C THR A 222 -6.98 12.37 21.52
N TYR A 223 -5.70 12.22 21.23
CA TYR A 223 -4.67 11.96 22.21
C TYR A 223 -3.44 12.82 21.92
N ASN A 224 -2.73 13.20 22.98
CA ASN A 224 -1.41 13.80 22.90
C ASN A 224 -0.44 12.92 23.68
N ASN A 225 0.54 12.33 22.98
CA ASN A 225 1.48 11.35 23.54
C ASN A 225 0.79 10.21 24.30
N GLY A 226 -0.28 9.67 23.72
CA GLY A 226 -1.07 8.58 24.31
C GLY A 226 -2.00 8.99 25.45
N VAL A 227 -2.05 10.27 25.84
CA VAL A 227 -3.00 10.78 26.84
C VAL A 227 -4.20 11.38 26.13
N GLN A 228 -5.40 10.89 26.44
CA GLN A 228 -6.64 11.41 25.85
C GLN A 228 -6.79 12.90 26.16
N THR A 229 -6.99 13.71 25.11
CA THR A 229 -7.18 15.16 25.19
C THR A 229 -8.61 15.59 24.90
N ASP A 230 -9.34 14.82 24.08
CA ASP A 230 -10.71 15.15 23.71
C ASP A 230 -11.50 13.88 23.33
N HIS A 231 -12.83 13.98 23.36
CA HIS A 231 -13.76 12.91 23.00
C HIS A 231 -15.09 13.49 22.51
N GLY A 232 -15.69 12.85 21.52
CA GLY A 232 -16.99 13.22 21.01
C GLY A 232 -17.77 12.05 20.42
N THR A 233 -19.03 12.32 20.08
CA THR A 233 -19.97 11.37 19.48
C THR A 233 -20.59 11.97 18.24
N PHE A 234 -20.89 11.15 17.24
CA PHE A 234 -21.60 11.54 16.03
C PHE A 234 -22.81 10.62 15.77
N PRO A 235 -23.88 11.15 15.13
CA PRO A 235 -25.12 10.40 14.85
C PRO A 235 -25.00 9.36 13.74
#